data_AF-A0A9R0Z814-F1
#
_entry.id   AF-A0A9R0Z814-F1
#
_cell.length_a   1.000
_cell.length_b   1.000
_cell.length_c   1.000
_cell.angle_alpha   90.00
_cell.angle_beta   90.00
_cell.angle_gamma   90.00
#
_symmetry.space_group_name_H-M   'P 1'
#
loop_
_entity.id
_entity.type
_entity.pdbx_description
1 polymer ?
#
loop_
_entity_poly.entity_id
_entity_poly.type
_entity_poly.pdbx_seq_one_letter_code
_entity_poly.pdbx_strand_id
1 'polypeptide(L)'
;MACQMEASRTELIQVDISNPEGDMIFHSSASRLDFKGYQAVYEDIEASGSSESPEGEAAHQDNFEALSKLKMKDLASPVNVNLGQHFTKPPSRYSEGALIKKMEELGIGRPSTYASIMRVLQDRKYVTIKSRVLHPEFRGRMVSAFLSHLFSEIADYSFTANMETELDNVSAGSTEWKGLLTDYWERFSKYCADASQWDVRKVERMLEEKFLPILFPDLDTDSRICPSCSEGTLRFKVSRYGEGYFIGCDRHPKCKYIARTLSDEDDENETSEETPKSFEPRLLGVKPDTDEKVFLKQGPYGYYIQVGEDRKGASQKRAPISEVIITVL
;
A
#
# COMPACT_ATOMS: atom_id res chain seq x y z
N MET A 1 9.99 30.67 -18.52
CA MET A 1 10.39 30.50 -19.95
C MET A 1 9.22 29.97 -20.73
N ALA A 2 8.83 28.70 -20.57
CA ALA A 2 7.68 28.09 -21.27
C ALA A 2 6.36 28.87 -21.13
N CYS A 3 6.03 29.39 -19.94
CA CYS A 3 4.81 30.17 -19.68
C CYS A 3 4.69 31.51 -20.43
N GLN A 4 5.74 31.95 -21.14
CA GLN A 4 5.74 33.16 -21.97
C GLN A 4 5.88 32.84 -23.47
N MET A 5 5.94 31.57 -23.82
CA MET A 5 6.03 31.10 -25.20
C MET A 5 4.63 30.88 -25.78
N GLU A 6 4.54 30.83 -27.10
CA GLU A 6 3.30 30.50 -27.77
C GLU A 6 2.85 29.06 -27.47
N ALA A 7 1.54 28.83 -27.43
CA ALA A 7 0.97 27.51 -27.21
C ALA A 7 1.39 26.53 -28.32
N SER A 8 1.59 25.26 -27.94
CA SER A 8 1.80 24.18 -28.91
C SER A 8 0.55 24.01 -29.78
N ARG A 9 0.73 23.69 -31.06
CA ARG A 9 -0.37 23.38 -31.99
C ARG A 9 -0.26 21.93 -32.41
N THR A 10 -1.36 21.21 -32.26
CA THR A 10 -1.48 19.79 -32.59
C THR A 10 -2.64 19.62 -33.55
N GLU A 11 -2.40 18.91 -34.65
CA GLU A 11 -3.46 18.46 -35.55
C GLU A 11 -4.01 17.13 -35.04
N LEU A 12 -5.34 17.00 -34.97
CA LEU A 12 -6.02 15.78 -34.59
C LEU A 12 -6.89 15.32 -35.76
N ILE A 13 -6.73 14.06 -36.15
CA ILE A 13 -7.58 13.40 -37.15
C ILE A 13 -8.36 12.30 -36.42
N GLN A 14 -9.68 12.34 -36.58
CA GLN A 14 -10.59 11.30 -36.11
C GLN A 14 -11.32 10.72 -37.32
N VAL A 15 -11.35 9.39 -37.40
CA VAL A 15 -11.99 8.65 -38.48
C VAL A 15 -12.92 7.61 -37.89
N ASP A 16 -14.17 7.65 -38.33
CA ASP A 16 -15.20 6.67 -38.02
C ASP A 16 -15.42 5.79 -39.26
N ILE A 17 -15.25 4.48 -39.09
CA ILE A 17 -15.40 3.49 -40.16
C ILE A 17 -16.62 2.62 -39.83
N SER A 18 -17.67 2.73 -40.63
CA SER A 18 -18.88 1.93 -40.49
C SER A 18 -18.93 0.74 -41.46
N ASN A 19 -19.54 -0.36 -41.05
CA ASN A 19 -19.90 -1.43 -41.99
C ASN A 19 -21.06 -1.00 -42.93
N PRO A 20 -21.26 -1.69 -44.08
CA PRO A 20 -22.34 -1.36 -45.01
C PRO A 20 -23.75 -1.44 -44.42
N GLU A 21 -23.94 -2.25 -43.38
CA GLU A 21 -25.22 -2.45 -42.68
C GLU A 21 -25.46 -1.40 -41.58
N GLY A 22 -24.42 -0.69 -41.12
CA GLY A 22 -24.50 0.36 -40.09
C GLY A 22 -24.45 -0.13 -38.63
N ASP A 23 -24.35 -1.45 -38.41
CA ASP A 23 -24.40 -2.07 -37.07
C ASP A 23 -23.10 -2.00 -36.27
N MET A 24 -21.96 -1.70 -36.91
CA MET A 24 -20.65 -1.60 -36.25
C MET A 24 -19.91 -0.34 -36.69
N ILE A 25 -19.33 0.38 -35.73
CA ILE A 25 -18.52 1.57 -35.95
C ILE A 25 -17.16 1.38 -35.28
N PHE A 26 -16.10 1.52 -36.06
CA PHE A 26 -14.72 1.54 -35.57
C PHE A 26 -14.24 2.98 -35.49
N HIS A 27 -13.65 3.33 -34.36
CA HIS A 27 -13.07 4.66 -34.14
C HIS A 27 -11.55 4.56 -34.19
N SER A 28 -10.93 5.44 -34.98
CA SER A 28 -9.49 5.63 -34.98
C SER A 28 -9.16 7.12 -34.84
N SER A 29 -8.20 7.43 -33.97
CA SER A 29 -7.72 8.79 -33.76
C SER A 29 -6.20 8.83 -33.82
N ALA A 30 -5.65 9.79 -34.56
CA ALA A 30 -4.23 10.09 -34.54
C ALA A 30 -4.01 11.59 -34.38
N SER A 31 -2.95 11.96 -33.68
CA SER A 31 -2.55 13.35 -33.47
C SER A 31 -1.10 13.57 -33.90
N ARG A 32 -0.80 14.73 -34.47
CA ARG A 32 0.56 15.15 -34.82
C ARG A 32 0.83 16.55 -34.32
N LEU A 33 1.99 16.74 -33.70
CA LEU A 33 2.46 18.04 -33.26
C LEU A 33 2.95 18.85 -34.47
N ASP A 34 2.21 19.90 -34.84
CA ASP A 34 2.55 20.80 -35.95
C ASP A 34 3.53 21.88 -35.49
N PHE A 35 3.31 22.43 -34.28
CA PHE A 35 4.17 23.45 -33.69
C PHE A 35 4.44 23.15 -32.22
N LYS A 36 5.73 23.02 -31.86
CA LYS A 36 6.16 22.72 -30.48
C LYS A 36 5.82 23.81 -29.48
N GLY A 37 5.90 25.09 -29.86
CA GLY A 37 5.64 26.22 -28.94
C GLY A 37 6.43 26.09 -27.63
N TYR A 38 5.75 26.24 -26.50
CA TYR A 38 6.32 26.09 -25.16
C TYR A 38 6.97 24.71 -24.90
N GLN A 39 6.54 23.65 -25.60
CA GLN A 39 7.08 22.29 -25.42
C GLN A 39 8.54 22.16 -25.84
N ALA A 40 9.07 23.13 -26.62
CA ALA A 40 10.49 23.14 -26.99
C ALA A 40 11.43 23.38 -25.78
N VAL A 41 10.91 23.91 -24.67
CA VAL A 41 11.71 24.28 -23.48
C VAL A 41 11.16 23.61 -22.21
N TYR A 42 10.00 22.98 -22.28
CA TYR A 42 9.39 22.29 -21.14
C TYR A 42 8.53 21.12 -21.61
N GLU A 43 8.90 19.92 -21.20
CA GLU A 43 8.12 18.70 -21.43
C GLU A 43 7.50 18.27 -20.09
N ASP A 44 6.19 18.04 -20.09
CA ASP A 44 5.47 17.56 -18.92
C ASP A 44 5.52 16.04 -18.90
N ILE A 45 6.46 15.50 -18.11
CA ILE A 45 6.74 14.06 -17.96
C ILE A 45 5.55 13.31 -17.33
N GLU A 46 4.62 14.00 -16.64
CA GLU A 46 3.44 13.37 -16.03
C GLU A 46 2.22 13.39 -16.97
N ALA A 47 2.10 14.39 -17.85
CA ALA A 47 1.06 14.46 -18.87
C ALA A 47 1.41 13.66 -20.14
N SER A 48 2.69 13.47 -20.42
CA SER A 48 3.17 12.46 -21.37
C SER A 48 3.00 11.10 -20.72
N GLY A 49 1.88 10.44 -21.01
CA GLY A 49 1.60 9.09 -20.51
C GLY A 49 2.80 8.17 -20.74
N SER A 50 2.91 7.11 -19.93
CA SER A 50 3.98 6.10 -19.90
C SER A 50 4.16 5.26 -21.20
N SER A 51 3.77 5.80 -22.34
CA SER A 51 3.75 5.22 -23.68
C SER A 51 4.64 5.95 -24.69
N GLU A 52 5.49 6.90 -24.29
CA GLU A 52 6.52 7.47 -25.18
C GLU A 52 7.82 6.65 -25.08
N SER A 53 7.77 5.42 -25.59
CA SER A 53 8.96 4.78 -26.12
C SER A 53 9.24 5.35 -27.53
N PRO A 54 10.50 5.42 -27.99
CA PRO A 54 10.82 5.90 -29.34
C PRO A 54 10.07 5.17 -30.46
N GLU A 55 9.67 3.92 -30.20
CA GLU A 55 8.86 3.08 -31.09
C GLU A 55 7.38 3.53 -31.15
N GLY A 56 6.83 4.05 -30.05
CA GLY A 56 5.46 4.56 -29.96
C GLY A 56 5.26 5.88 -30.70
N GLU A 57 6.23 6.80 -30.61
CA GLU A 57 6.19 8.08 -31.36
C GLU A 57 6.24 7.86 -32.87
N ALA A 58 7.10 6.96 -33.36
CA ALA A 58 7.17 6.60 -34.76
C ALA A 58 5.85 6.00 -35.26
N ALA A 59 5.24 5.10 -34.47
CA ALA A 59 3.94 4.52 -34.80
C ALA A 59 2.80 5.55 -34.83
N HIS A 60 2.81 6.53 -33.94
CA HIS A 60 1.83 7.62 -33.94
C HIS A 60 1.93 8.51 -35.18
N GLN A 61 3.15 8.81 -35.63
CA GLN A 61 3.38 9.57 -36.86
C GLN A 61 2.93 8.81 -38.10
N ASP A 62 3.28 7.52 -38.21
CA ASP A 62 2.87 6.66 -39.32
C ASP A 62 1.34 6.54 -39.41
N ASN A 63 0.67 6.41 -38.27
CA ASN A 63 -0.79 6.39 -38.19
C ASN A 63 -1.40 7.71 -38.65
N PHE A 64 -0.85 8.86 -38.25
CA PHE A 64 -1.34 10.16 -38.69
C PHE A 64 -1.22 10.33 -40.21
N GLU A 65 -0.07 9.95 -40.79
CA GLU A 65 0.13 10.02 -42.24
C GLU A 65 -0.83 9.10 -43.01
N ALA A 66 -1.07 7.89 -42.49
CA ALA A 66 -2.03 6.97 -43.08
C ALA A 66 -3.45 7.53 -43.04
N LEU A 67 -3.91 8.05 -41.89
CA LEU A 67 -5.25 8.62 -41.76
C LEU A 67 -5.44 9.90 -42.57
N SER A 68 -4.39 10.73 -42.71
CA SER A 68 -4.45 11.98 -43.50
C SER A 68 -4.68 11.77 -45.00
N LYS A 69 -4.34 10.58 -45.51
CA LYS A 69 -4.51 10.22 -46.93
C LYS A 69 -5.92 9.74 -47.25
N LEU A 70 -6.71 9.39 -46.24
CA LEU A 70 -8.08 8.91 -46.40
C LEU A 70 -9.02 10.06 -46.80
N LYS A 71 -9.98 9.74 -47.66
CA LYS A 71 -11.07 10.63 -48.06
C LYS A 71 -12.41 10.05 -47.60
N MET A 72 -13.39 10.95 -47.47
CA MET A 72 -14.78 10.57 -47.21
C MET A 72 -15.24 9.53 -48.23
N LYS A 73 -15.79 8.41 -47.74
CA LYS A 73 -16.28 7.25 -48.51
C LYS A 73 -15.20 6.35 -49.13
N ASP A 74 -13.94 6.47 -48.72
CA ASP A 74 -12.95 5.46 -49.07
C ASP A 74 -13.35 4.09 -48.51
N LEU A 75 -13.13 3.05 -49.31
CA LEU A 75 -13.45 1.67 -48.94
C LEU A 75 -12.30 1.11 -48.10
N ALA A 76 -12.59 0.70 -46.87
CA ALA A 76 -11.66 0.03 -45.98
C ALA A 76 -12.10 -1.42 -45.75
N SER A 77 -11.16 -2.36 -45.84
CA SER A 77 -11.37 -3.76 -45.48
C SER A 77 -10.51 -4.13 -44.28
N PRO A 78 -11.06 -4.85 -43.29
CA PRO A 78 -10.27 -5.32 -42.16
C PRO A 78 -9.23 -6.35 -42.65
N VAL A 79 -7.95 -6.06 -42.43
CA VAL A 79 -6.84 -6.94 -42.83
C VAL A 79 -6.52 -7.93 -41.72
N ASN A 80 -6.51 -7.48 -40.47
CA ASN A 80 -6.22 -8.29 -39.30
C ASN A 80 -7.11 -7.86 -38.13
N VAL A 81 -7.66 -8.83 -37.39
CA VAL A 81 -8.53 -8.59 -36.23
C VAL A 81 -7.91 -9.28 -35.04
N ASN A 82 -7.35 -8.48 -34.13
CA ASN A 82 -6.77 -8.98 -32.89
C ASN A 82 -7.79 -8.82 -31.76
N LEU A 83 -8.18 -9.93 -31.15
CA LEU A 83 -9.05 -9.94 -29.98
C LEU A 83 -8.19 -9.78 -28.71
N GLY A 84 -8.17 -8.57 -28.16
CA GLY A 84 -7.50 -8.27 -26.90
C GLY A 84 -8.46 -8.41 -25.72
N GLN A 85 -8.09 -9.22 -24.72
CA GLN A 85 -8.78 -9.21 -23.43
C GLN A 85 -8.08 -8.20 -22.51
N HIS A 86 -8.86 -7.28 -21.94
CA HIS A 86 -8.37 -6.32 -20.95
C HIS A 86 -9.07 -6.55 -19.62
N PHE A 87 -8.31 -6.44 -18.53
CA PHE A 87 -8.82 -6.45 -17.18
C PHE A 87 -8.80 -5.03 -16.61
N THR A 88 -9.81 -4.70 -15.80
CA THR A 88 -9.81 -3.45 -15.05
C THR A 88 -8.66 -3.45 -14.05
N LYS A 89 -7.88 -2.38 -14.03
CA LYS A 89 -6.84 -2.17 -13.03
C LYS A 89 -7.44 -1.40 -11.85
N PRO A 90 -6.97 -1.66 -10.62
CA PRO A 90 -7.36 -0.85 -9.48
C PRO A 90 -6.87 0.60 -9.66
N PRO A 91 -7.49 1.57 -8.95
CA PRO A 91 -7.00 2.94 -8.93
C PRO A 91 -5.53 2.99 -8.51
N SER A 92 -4.76 3.85 -9.19
CA SER A 92 -3.35 4.04 -8.85
C SER A 92 -3.23 4.69 -7.48
N ARG A 93 -2.26 4.22 -6.69
CA ARG A 93 -1.88 4.87 -5.43
C ARG A 93 -1.28 6.25 -5.69
N TYR A 94 -1.30 7.09 -4.67
CA TYR A 94 -0.76 8.45 -4.76
C TYR A 94 0.78 8.45 -4.77
N SER A 95 1.38 9.24 -5.66
CA SER A 95 2.74 9.78 -5.45
C SER A 95 2.67 10.98 -4.49
N GLU A 96 3.83 11.50 -4.08
CA GLU A 96 3.88 12.74 -3.29
C GLU A 96 3.22 13.91 -4.04
N GLY A 97 3.55 14.10 -5.32
CA GLY A 97 2.94 15.13 -6.17
C GLY A 97 1.44 14.95 -6.35
N ALA A 98 0.98 13.71 -6.61
CA ALA A 98 -0.44 13.42 -6.76
C ALA A 98 -1.22 13.64 -5.45
N LEU A 99 -0.63 13.33 -4.28
CA LEU A 99 -1.27 13.61 -3.00
C LEU A 99 -1.35 15.12 -2.74
N ILE A 100 -0.27 15.87 -2.99
CA ILE A 100 -0.26 17.33 -2.83
C ILE A 100 -1.31 17.97 -3.73
N LYS A 101 -1.36 17.58 -5.01
CA LYS A 101 -2.39 18.01 -5.95
C LYS A 101 -3.79 17.70 -5.41
N LYS A 102 -3.99 16.52 -4.83
CA LYS A 102 -5.29 16.16 -4.26
C LYS A 102 -5.65 16.98 -3.03
N MET A 103 -4.68 17.29 -2.17
CA MET A 103 -4.87 18.16 -1.01
C MET A 103 -5.21 19.58 -1.44
N GLU A 104 -4.54 20.11 -2.46
CA GLU A 104 -4.82 21.42 -3.05
C GLU A 104 -6.24 21.49 -3.64
N GLU A 105 -6.66 20.48 -4.41
CA GLU A 105 -8.04 20.35 -4.93
C GLU A 105 -9.09 20.36 -3.82
N LEU A 106 -8.78 19.76 -2.66
CA LEU A 106 -9.66 19.70 -1.51
C LEU A 106 -9.55 20.94 -0.60
N GLY A 107 -8.66 21.89 -0.90
CA GLY A 107 -8.43 23.08 -0.07
C GLY A 107 -7.70 22.81 1.25
N ILE A 108 -7.09 21.63 1.40
CA ILE A 108 -6.40 21.19 2.62
C ILE A 108 -4.91 21.54 2.52
N GLY A 109 -4.39 22.24 3.51
CA GLY A 109 -3.00 22.69 3.54
C GLY A 109 -2.72 23.87 2.61
N ARG A 110 -1.48 24.36 2.63
CA ARG A 110 -0.99 25.54 1.91
C ARG A 110 0.41 25.26 1.36
N PRO A 111 0.95 26.06 0.42
CA PRO A 111 2.29 25.88 -0.12
C PRO A 111 3.39 25.79 0.96
N SER A 112 3.18 26.45 2.10
CA SER A 112 4.07 26.41 3.25
C SER A 112 3.99 25.12 4.08
N THR A 113 2.92 24.32 3.94
CA THR A 113 2.65 23.16 4.81
C THR A 113 2.81 21.82 4.10
N TYR A 114 2.66 21.73 2.77
CA TYR A 114 2.71 20.45 2.04
C TYR A 114 3.94 19.59 2.35
N ALA A 115 5.14 20.16 2.23
CA ALA A 115 6.38 19.46 2.53
C ALA A 115 6.46 19.01 4.00
N SER A 116 5.96 19.84 4.92
CA SER A 116 5.95 19.52 6.36
C SER A 116 4.97 18.38 6.70
N ILE A 117 3.79 18.36 6.06
CA ILE A 117 2.79 17.31 6.24
C ILE A 117 3.36 15.99 5.75
N MET A 118 3.92 15.98 4.53
CA MET A 118 4.53 14.78 3.96
C MET A 118 5.66 14.23 4.84
N ARG A 119 6.52 15.12 5.34
CA ARG A 119 7.58 14.76 6.28
C ARG A 119 7.03 14.16 7.56
N VAL A 120 6.01 14.76 8.20
CA VAL A 120 5.43 14.25 9.44
C VAL A 120 4.79 12.88 9.25
N LEU A 121 4.13 12.64 8.10
CA LEU A 121 3.54 11.35 7.78
C LEU A 121 4.61 10.25 7.65
N GLN A 122 5.77 10.56 7.08
CA GLN A 122 6.90 9.65 6.96
C GLN A 122 7.65 9.47 8.29
N ASP A 123 8.03 10.56 8.95
CA ASP A 123 8.79 10.55 10.21
C ASP A 123 8.05 9.78 11.31
N ARG A 124 6.71 9.83 11.32
CA ARG A 124 5.87 9.09 12.29
C ARG A 124 5.52 7.67 11.87
N LYS A 125 6.00 7.22 10.70
CA LYS A 125 5.70 5.89 10.15
C LYS A 125 4.18 5.69 10.02
N TYR A 126 3.53 6.62 9.32
CA TYR A 126 2.14 6.45 8.89
C TYR A 126 2.06 6.07 7.42
N VAL A 127 3.04 6.49 6.64
CA VAL A 127 3.16 6.22 5.21
C VAL A 127 4.63 5.94 4.90
N THR A 128 4.88 4.98 4.01
CA THR A 128 6.19 4.72 3.42
C THR A 128 6.18 5.00 1.93
N ILE A 129 7.34 5.39 1.40
CA ILE A 129 7.53 5.55 -0.04
C ILE A 129 8.20 4.29 -0.56
N LYS A 130 7.52 3.54 -1.42
CA LYS A 130 8.08 2.42 -2.18
C LYS A 130 7.93 2.75 -3.66
N SER A 131 9.03 2.72 -4.42
CA SER A 131 9.01 2.99 -5.87
C SER A 131 8.32 4.30 -6.28
N ARG A 132 8.53 5.39 -5.51
CA ARG A 132 7.90 6.72 -5.69
C ARG A 132 6.38 6.78 -5.44
N VAL A 133 5.82 5.76 -4.83
CA VAL A 133 4.40 5.65 -4.49
C VAL A 133 4.24 5.56 -2.98
N LEU A 134 3.18 6.17 -2.45
CA LEU A 134 2.86 6.20 -1.03
C LEU A 134 2.07 4.96 -0.62
N HIS A 135 2.57 4.24 0.36
CA HIS A 135 1.93 3.08 0.96
C HIS A 135 1.54 3.40 2.41
N PRO A 136 0.24 3.36 2.77
CA PRO A 136 -0.18 3.56 4.15
C PRO A 136 0.26 2.36 4.99
N GLU A 137 1.10 2.62 5.98
CA GLU A 137 1.49 1.62 6.97
C GLU A 137 0.31 1.24 7.85
N PHE A 138 0.41 0.07 8.49
CA PHE A 138 -0.62 -0.41 9.40
C PHE A 138 -0.92 0.62 10.49
N ARG A 139 0.11 1.22 11.11
CA ARG A 139 -0.04 2.29 12.11
C ARG A 139 -0.87 3.47 11.59
N GLY A 140 -0.58 3.94 10.38
CA GLY A 140 -1.31 5.03 9.74
C GLY A 140 -2.80 4.70 9.56
N ARG A 141 -3.10 3.47 9.13
CA ARG A 141 -4.48 2.97 8.99
C ARG A 141 -5.20 2.93 10.34
N MET A 142 -4.54 2.48 11.40
CA MET A 142 -5.14 2.43 12.75
C MET A 142 -5.48 3.82 13.28
N VAL A 143 -4.54 4.77 13.15
CA VAL A 143 -4.75 6.15 13.60
C VAL A 143 -5.85 6.82 12.79
N SER A 144 -5.83 6.66 11.46
CA SER A 144 -6.91 7.17 10.59
C SER A 144 -8.26 6.58 10.98
N ALA A 145 -8.33 5.26 11.19
CA ALA A 145 -9.55 4.59 11.59
C ALA A 145 -10.10 5.07 12.93
N PHE A 146 -9.22 5.28 13.91
CA PHE A 146 -9.57 5.82 15.22
C PHE A 146 -10.08 7.25 15.14
N LEU A 147 -9.39 8.12 14.40
CA LEU A 147 -9.81 9.52 14.23
C LEU A 147 -11.13 9.63 13.47
N SER A 148 -11.34 8.86 12.40
CA SER A 148 -12.61 8.86 11.68
C SER A 148 -13.79 8.37 12.54
N HIS A 149 -13.54 7.55 13.56
CA HIS A 149 -14.61 7.05 14.43
C HIS A 149 -14.93 8.02 15.58
N LEU A 150 -13.91 8.56 16.25
CA LEU A 150 -14.09 9.40 17.46
C LEU A 150 -14.08 10.89 17.19
N PHE A 151 -13.42 11.33 16.13
CA PHE A 151 -13.22 12.72 15.77
C PHE A 151 -13.74 12.97 14.34
N SER A 152 -14.94 12.45 14.04
CA SER A 152 -15.49 12.39 12.69
C SER A 152 -15.57 13.75 11.98
N GLU A 153 -15.96 14.81 12.70
CA GLU A 153 -15.98 16.19 12.15
C GLU A 153 -14.57 16.65 11.78
N ILE A 154 -13.59 16.42 12.65
CA ILE A 154 -12.20 16.89 12.44
C ILE A 154 -11.51 16.08 11.34
N ALA A 155 -11.83 14.80 11.24
CA ALA A 155 -11.32 13.91 10.20
C ALA A 155 -12.00 14.15 8.84
N ASP A 156 -13.04 14.99 8.77
CA ASP A 156 -13.70 15.36 7.51
C ASP A 156 -12.84 16.35 6.71
N TYR A 157 -12.81 16.13 5.40
CA TYR A 157 -12.04 16.97 4.48
C TYR A 157 -12.56 18.42 4.46
N SER A 158 -13.88 18.59 4.48
CA SER A 158 -14.54 19.90 4.41
C SER A 158 -14.26 20.72 5.67
N PHE A 159 -14.25 20.08 6.84
CA PHE A 159 -13.90 20.76 8.08
C PHE A 159 -12.49 21.34 8.02
N THR A 160 -11.52 20.53 7.58
CA THR A 160 -10.13 20.96 7.47
C THR A 160 -9.97 22.10 6.46
N ALA A 161 -10.60 21.99 5.28
CA ALA A 161 -10.58 23.03 4.26
C ALA A 161 -11.22 24.35 4.72
N ASN A 162 -12.34 24.26 5.45
CA ASN A 162 -13.01 25.43 6.02
C ASN A 162 -12.15 26.09 7.09
N MET A 163 -11.48 25.32 7.96
CA MET A 163 -10.57 25.86 8.96
C MET A 163 -9.41 26.63 8.31
N GLU A 164 -8.82 26.09 7.25
CA GLU A 164 -7.77 26.78 6.49
C GLU A 164 -8.29 28.10 5.90
N THR A 165 -9.52 28.12 5.38
CA THR A 165 -10.18 29.33 4.88
C THR A 165 -10.40 30.37 5.99
N GLU A 166 -10.82 29.93 7.18
CA GLU A 166 -10.99 30.83 8.33
C GLU A 166 -9.65 31.42 8.81
N LEU A 167 -8.57 30.63 8.77
CA LEU A 167 -7.23 31.13 9.09
C LEU A 167 -6.76 32.18 8.05
N ASP A 168 -7.09 32.00 6.78
CA ASP A 168 -6.85 33.02 5.75
C ASP A 168 -7.68 34.29 6.00
N ASN A 169 -8.95 34.15 6.42
CA ASN A 169 -9.80 35.29 6.80
C ASN A 169 -9.23 36.07 8.00
N VAL A 170 -8.67 35.37 8.98
CA VAL A 170 -7.95 35.99 10.10
C VAL A 170 -6.72 36.76 9.60
N SER A 171 -5.94 36.17 8.70
CA SER A 171 -4.77 36.83 8.10
C SER A 171 -5.15 38.09 7.31
N ALA A 172 -6.29 38.06 6.62
CA ALA A 172 -6.86 39.20 5.89
C ALA A 172 -7.50 40.26 6.80
N GLY A 173 -7.68 39.98 8.09
CA GLY A 173 -8.34 40.87 9.06
C GLY A 173 -9.87 40.86 8.99
N SER A 174 -10.48 39.91 8.28
CA SER A 174 -11.92 39.76 8.14
C SER A 174 -12.57 39.04 9.34
N THR A 175 -11.81 38.24 10.07
CA THR A 175 -12.28 37.45 11.24
C THR A 175 -11.38 37.70 12.46
N GLU A 176 -11.96 37.78 13.66
CA GLU A 176 -11.19 37.86 14.91
C GLU A 176 -10.66 36.48 15.30
N TRP A 177 -9.33 36.35 15.43
CA TRP A 177 -8.67 35.09 15.75
C TRP A 177 -9.13 34.46 17.08
N LYS A 178 -9.45 35.28 18.08
CA LYS A 178 -9.91 34.78 19.39
C LYS A 178 -11.28 34.13 19.31
N GLY A 179 -12.18 34.69 18.50
CA GLY A 179 -13.50 34.11 18.22
C GLY A 179 -13.33 32.74 17.58
N LEU A 180 -12.55 32.67 16.50
CA LEU A 180 -12.25 31.41 15.80
C LEU A 180 -11.69 30.32 16.74
N LEU A 181 -10.70 30.67 17.58
CA LEU A 181 -10.13 29.70 18.53
C LEU A 181 -11.12 29.27 19.61
N THR A 182 -11.98 30.17 20.07
CA THR A 182 -13.02 29.85 21.06
C THR A 182 -14.02 28.86 20.47
N ASP A 183 -14.53 29.15 19.27
CA ASP A 183 -15.48 28.30 18.56
C ASP A 183 -14.90 26.92 18.21
N TYR A 184 -13.62 26.88 17.82
CA TYR A 184 -12.91 25.62 17.61
C TYR A 184 -12.79 24.82 18.91
N TRP A 185 -12.31 25.45 19.99
CA TRP A 185 -12.07 24.77 21.26
C TRP A 185 -13.34 24.24 21.90
N GLU A 186 -14.45 24.98 21.83
CA GLU A 186 -15.75 24.53 22.35
C GLU A 186 -16.26 23.27 21.66
N ARG A 187 -15.97 23.09 20.37
CA ARG A 187 -16.28 21.86 19.62
C ARG A 187 -15.27 20.76 19.91
N PHE A 188 -13.99 21.06 19.80
CA PHE A 188 -12.90 20.10 19.99
C PHE A 188 -12.91 19.47 21.40
N SER A 189 -13.14 20.27 22.43
CA SER A 189 -13.15 19.82 23.82
C SER A 189 -14.23 18.79 24.11
N LYS A 190 -15.38 18.84 23.43
CA LYS A 190 -16.43 17.81 23.51
C LYS A 190 -15.93 16.47 22.98
N TYR A 191 -15.28 16.47 21.82
CA TYR A 191 -14.66 15.26 21.28
C TYR A 191 -13.58 14.69 22.20
N CYS A 192 -12.77 15.54 22.84
CA CYS A 192 -11.81 15.07 23.85
C CYS A 192 -12.50 14.44 25.06
N ALA A 193 -13.60 15.03 25.54
CA ALA A 193 -14.37 14.49 26.66
C ALA A 193 -14.96 13.11 26.31
N ASP A 194 -15.50 12.96 25.10
CA ASP A 194 -16.04 11.68 24.62
C ASP A 194 -14.92 10.64 24.45
N ALA A 195 -13.81 11.01 23.82
CA ALA A 195 -12.65 10.14 23.64
C ALA A 195 -12.03 9.70 24.97
N SER A 196 -12.09 10.53 26.02
CA SER A 196 -11.58 10.17 27.36
C SER A 196 -12.31 8.99 28.00
N GLN A 197 -13.54 8.69 27.54
CA GLN A 197 -14.34 7.54 28.00
C GLN A 197 -13.89 6.21 27.36
N TRP A 198 -12.97 6.27 26.39
CA TRP A 198 -12.44 5.11 25.68
C TRP A 198 -11.19 4.58 26.37
N ASP A 199 -11.30 3.37 26.93
CA ASP A 199 -10.14 2.61 27.36
C ASP A 199 -9.51 1.87 26.17
N VAL A 200 -8.27 1.39 26.37
CA VAL A 200 -7.50 0.66 25.35
C VAL A 200 -8.27 -0.55 24.81
N ARG A 201 -9.06 -1.25 25.64
CA ARG A 201 -9.79 -2.46 25.22
C ARG A 201 -10.97 -2.12 24.30
N LYS A 202 -11.66 -1.01 24.54
CA LYS A 202 -12.70 -0.49 23.64
C LYS A 202 -12.10 -0.12 22.29
N VAL A 203 -10.94 0.53 22.30
CA VAL A 203 -10.21 0.89 21.08
C VAL A 203 -9.76 -0.35 20.31
N GLU A 204 -9.14 -1.33 20.97
CA GLU A 204 -8.73 -2.61 20.37
C GLU A 204 -9.92 -3.32 19.70
N ARG A 205 -11.07 -3.37 20.37
CA ARG A 205 -12.28 -4.01 19.83
C ARG A 205 -12.81 -3.30 18.59
N MET A 206 -12.92 -1.96 18.64
CA MET A 206 -13.38 -1.16 17.51
C MET A 206 -12.47 -1.35 16.29
N LEU A 207 -11.16 -1.38 16.52
CA LEU A 207 -10.18 -1.59 15.48
C LEU A 207 -10.21 -3.04 14.95
N GLU A 208 -10.38 -4.04 15.82
CA GLU A 208 -10.56 -5.45 15.43
C GLU A 208 -11.78 -5.62 14.52
N GLU A 209 -12.91 -4.99 14.87
CA GLU A 209 -14.14 -5.03 14.07
C GLU A 209 -13.94 -4.38 12.70
N LYS A 210 -13.29 -3.22 12.65
CA LYS A 210 -13.06 -2.47 11.41
C LYS A 210 -12.09 -3.18 10.46
N PHE A 211 -11.06 -3.82 10.99
CA PHE A 211 -10.03 -4.50 10.21
C PHE A 211 -10.17 -6.02 10.22
N LEU A 212 -11.34 -6.54 10.61
CA LEU A 212 -11.58 -7.97 10.75
C LEU A 212 -11.16 -8.80 9.52
N PRO A 213 -11.50 -8.42 8.27
CA PRO A 213 -11.13 -9.20 7.08
C PRO A 213 -9.62 -9.23 6.82
N ILE A 214 -8.90 -8.19 7.26
CA ILE A 214 -7.45 -8.05 7.07
C ILE A 214 -6.70 -8.78 8.19
N LEU A 215 -7.20 -8.68 9.41
CA LEU A 215 -6.59 -9.29 10.59
C LEU A 215 -6.79 -10.80 10.64
N PHE A 216 -7.93 -11.28 10.12
CA PHE A 216 -8.32 -12.69 10.13
C PHE A 216 -8.91 -13.08 8.76
N PRO A 217 -8.09 -13.29 7.72
CA PRO A 217 -8.59 -13.62 6.38
C PRO A 217 -9.27 -15.02 6.31
N ASP A 218 -8.81 -15.99 7.10
CA ASP A 218 -9.27 -17.40 7.07
C ASP A 218 -10.37 -17.70 8.10
N LEU A 219 -11.40 -16.86 8.15
CA LEU A 219 -12.46 -16.94 9.16
C LEU A 219 -13.44 -18.10 8.94
N ASP A 220 -13.09 -19.29 9.43
CA ASP A 220 -14.08 -20.19 10.03
C ASP A 220 -14.18 -19.85 11.53
N THR A 221 -15.39 -19.68 12.04
CA THR A 221 -15.69 -19.12 13.38
C THR A 221 -14.99 -19.84 14.55
N ASP A 222 -14.59 -21.11 14.36
CA ASP A 222 -13.86 -21.94 15.34
C ASP A 222 -12.32 -21.81 15.27
N SER A 223 -11.77 -21.11 14.27
CA SER A 223 -10.32 -21.00 14.03
C SER A 223 -9.59 -20.02 14.97
N ARG A 224 -10.32 -19.16 15.70
CA ARG A 224 -9.71 -18.17 16.61
C ARG A 224 -9.36 -18.74 17.99
N ILE A 225 -9.48 -20.04 18.20
CA ILE A 225 -9.07 -20.68 19.45
C ILE A 225 -7.54 -20.64 19.56
N CYS A 226 -7.05 -20.21 20.71
CA CYS A 226 -5.61 -20.11 20.97
C CYS A 226 -4.99 -21.52 21.04
N PRO A 227 -4.01 -21.86 20.17
CA PRO A 227 -3.43 -23.21 20.13
C PRO A 227 -2.60 -23.56 21.37
N SER A 228 -2.11 -22.55 22.10
CA SER A 228 -1.30 -22.78 23.29
C SER A 228 -2.11 -23.15 24.53
N CYS A 229 -3.39 -22.78 24.62
CA CYS A 229 -4.21 -23.03 25.81
C CYS A 229 -5.57 -23.65 25.51
N SER A 230 -5.95 -23.77 24.24
CA SER A 230 -7.19 -24.35 23.71
C SER A 230 -8.51 -23.80 24.27
N GLU A 231 -8.44 -22.79 25.15
CA GLU A 231 -9.61 -22.23 25.83
C GLU A 231 -9.75 -20.70 25.63
N GLY A 232 -8.67 -20.01 25.23
CA GLY A 232 -8.69 -18.56 24.97
C GLY A 232 -8.93 -18.24 23.50
N THR A 233 -9.33 -17.01 23.20
CA THR A 233 -9.54 -16.53 21.83
C THR A 233 -8.42 -15.57 21.42
N LEU A 234 -7.96 -15.69 20.18
CA LEU A 234 -7.01 -14.75 19.57
C LEU A 234 -7.70 -13.42 19.29
N ARG A 235 -7.12 -12.34 19.79
CA ARG A 235 -7.62 -10.96 19.69
C ARG A 235 -6.52 -10.03 19.22
N PHE A 236 -6.91 -8.96 18.54
CA PHE A 236 -6.03 -7.85 18.23
C PHE A 236 -5.65 -7.11 19.51
N LYS A 237 -4.35 -6.81 19.66
CA LYS A 237 -3.80 -6.12 20.82
C LYS A 237 -2.76 -5.08 20.41
N VAL A 238 -2.75 -3.97 21.15
CA VAL A 238 -1.74 -2.93 21.02
C VAL A 238 -0.61 -3.20 22.01
N SER A 239 0.64 -3.09 21.55
CA SER A 239 1.81 -3.25 22.42
C SER A 239 1.84 -2.20 23.53
N ARG A 240 2.06 -2.64 24.78
CA ARG A 240 2.24 -1.77 25.95
C ARG A 240 3.42 -0.80 25.78
N TYR A 241 4.44 -1.20 25.02
CA TYR A 241 5.65 -0.41 24.83
C TYR A 241 5.52 0.61 23.69
N GLY A 242 4.33 0.78 23.12
CA GLY A 242 4.03 1.82 22.12
C GLY A 242 4.46 1.48 20.71
N GLU A 243 5.26 0.42 20.52
CA GLU A 243 5.68 -0.07 19.21
C GLU A 243 5.10 -1.45 18.93
N GLY A 244 4.31 -1.53 17.86
CA GLY A 244 3.80 -2.77 17.30
C GLY A 244 2.38 -3.13 17.71
N TYR A 245 1.76 -3.91 16.84
CA TYR A 245 0.45 -4.49 17.01
C TYR A 245 0.58 -6.00 16.85
N PHE A 246 -0.23 -6.77 17.56
CA PHE A 246 -0.13 -8.22 17.50
C PHE A 246 -1.48 -8.87 17.75
N ILE A 247 -1.61 -10.09 17.24
CA ILE A 247 -2.73 -10.97 17.52
C ILE A 247 -2.28 -11.90 18.65
N GLY A 248 -2.96 -11.86 19.79
CA GLY A 248 -2.58 -12.62 20.97
C GLY A 248 -3.78 -13.15 21.75
N CYS A 249 -3.54 -14.14 22.62
CA CYS A 249 -4.59 -14.75 23.43
C CYS A 249 -5.19 -13.73 24.43
N ASP A 250 -6.51 -13.67 24.52
CA ASP A 250 -7.27 -12.82 25.43
C ASP A 250 -7.02 -13.14 26.92
N ARG A 251 -6.69 -14.39 27.27
CA ARG A 251 -6.44 -14.87 28.65
C ARG A 251 -5.12 -14.42 29.29
N HIS A 252 -4.48 -13.37 28.78
CA HIS A 252 -3.32 -12.77 29.45
C HIS A 252 -3.70 -12.29 30.86
N PRO A 253 -2.89 -12.53 31.92
CA PRO A 253 -1.52 -13.04 31.91
C PRO A 253 -1.36 -14.57 31.97
N LYS A 254 -2.46 -15.34 32.06
CA LYS A 254 -2.42 -16.82 32.17
C LYS A 254 -1.89 -17.49 30.90
N CYS A 255 -2.18 -16.91 29.74
CA CYS A 255 -1.61 -17.31 28.46
C CYS A 255 -0.88 -16.12 27.82
N LYS A 256 0.38 -16.33 27.40
CA LYS A 256 1.22 -15.30 26.76
C LYS A 256 1.44 -15.54 25.27
N TYR A 257 0.62 -16.41 24.66
CA TYR A 257 0.74 -16.75 23.25
C TYR A 257 0.45 -15.55 22.35
N ILE A 258 1.34 -15.36 21.37
CA ILE A 258 1.25 -14.35 20.30
C ILE A 258 1.25 -15.15 18.99
N ALA A 259 0.18 -14.99 18.20
CA ALA A 259 0.00 -15.70 16.94
C ALA A 259 0.76 -15.02 15.79
N ARG A 260 0.66 -13.69 15.71
CA ARG A 260 1.27 -12.88 14.66
C ARG A 260 1.55 -11.49 15.19
N THR A 261 2.69 -10.91 14.80
CA THR A 261 2.95 -9.48 14.95
C THR A 261 2.68 -8.82 13.62
N LEU A 262 1.95 -7.71 13.64
CA LEU A 262 1.58 -6.93 12.46
C LEU A 262 2.64 -5.82 12.33
N SER A 263 3.62 -6.06 11.48
CA SER A 263 4.69 -5.13 11.10
C SER A 263 4.76 -4.97 9.58
N ASP A 264 5.46 -3.94 9.12
CA ASP A 264 5.41 -3.26 7.80
C ASP A 264 5.64 -4.10 6.52
N GLU A 265 5.75 -5.44 6.63
CA GLU A 265 6.08 -6.34 5.52
C GLU A 265 4.88 -7.09 4.93
N ASP A 266 3.69 -6.96 5.52
CA ASP A 266 2.54 -7.79 5.13
C ASP A 266 1.68 -7.22 3.97
N ASP A 267 1.97 -6.01 3.47
CA ASP A 267 1.19 -5.39 2.38
C ASP A 267 1.94 -5.37 1.05
N GLU A 268 1.65 -6.44 0.29
CA GLU A 268 1.64 -6.62 -1.17
C GLU A 268 2.92 -6.99 -1.95
N ASN A 269 2.90 -8.26 -2.36
CA ASN A 269 3.48 -8.93 -3.53
C ASN A 269 4.96 -9.29 -3.54
N GLU A 270 5.25 -10.57 -3.31
CA GLU A 270 5.67 -11.51 -4.38
C GLU A 270 5.67 -12.94 -3.83
N THR A 271 5.49 -13.92 -4.72
CA THR A 271 5.89 -15.31 -4.53
C THR A 271 7.18 -15.42 -3.73
N SER A 272 7.06 -15.66 -2.43
CA SER A 272 8.16 -16.14 -1.61
C SER A 272 7.65 -17.38 -0.89
N GLU A 273 8.11 -18.49 -1.44
CA GLU A 273 8.28 -19.79 -0.80
C GLU A 273 8.07 -19.75 0.71
N GLU A 274 7.20 -20.65 1.17
CA GLU A 274 7.11 -21.14 2.53
C GLU A 274 8.35 -20.80 3.37
N THR A 275 8.33 -19.71 4.13
CA THR A 275 9.23 -19.58 5.27
C THR A 275 8.90 -20.75 6.20
N PRO A 276 9.78 -21.75 6.40
CA PRO A 276 9.44 -22.82 7.30
C PRO A 276 9.47 -22.24 8.70
N LYS A 277 8.29 -22.32 9.33
CA LYS A 277 8.07 -22.76 10.71
C LYS A 277 9.36 -23.26 11.36
N SER A 278 9.63 -22.81 12.58
CA SER A 278 10.61 -23.39 13.51
C SER A 278 10.96 -24.83 13.12
N PHE A 279 12.17 -25.05 12.62
CA PHE A 279 12.56 -26.36 12.08
C PHE A 279 12.43 -27.43 13.18
N GLU A 280 11.45 -28.33 13.03
CA GLU A 280 11.30 -29.46 13.94
C GLU A 280 12.49 -30.43 13.73
N PRO A 281 13.17 -30.87 14.80
CA PRO A 281 14.31 -31.78 14.69
C PRO A 281 13.95 -33.05 13.91
N ARG A 282 14.56 -33.25 12.73
CA ARG A 282 14.31 -34.43 11.90
C ARG A 282 15.28 -35.54 12.27
N LEU A 283 14.77 -36.72 12.61
CA LEU A 283 15.59 -37.92 12.82
C LEU A 283 16.11 -38.42 11.46
N LEU A 284 17.43 -38.42 11.28
CA LEU A 284 18.08 -38.90 10.04
C LEU A 284 18.32 -40.41 10.06
N GLY A 285 18.50 -40.99 11.24
CA GLY A 285 18.74 -42.42 11.40
C GLY A 285 19.50 -42.74 12.68
N VAL A 286 20.02 -43.96 12.72
CA VAL A 286 20.78 -44.49 13.85
C VAL A 286 22.16 -44.90 13.36
N LYS A 287 23.20 -44.57 14.12
CA LYS A 287 24.58 -44.92 13.72
C LYS A 287 24.79 -46.44 13.85
N PRO A 288 25.31 -47.14 12.82
CA PRO A 288 25.46 -48.61 12.82
C PRO A 288 26.32 -49.15 13.96
N ASP A 289 27.29 -48.37 14.44
CA ASP A 289 28.27 -48.84 15.43
C ASP A 289 27.89 -48.55 16.89
N THR A 290 27.00 -47.58 17.14
CA THR A 290 26.73 -47.07 18.51
C THR A 290 25.25 -47.02 18.90
N ASP A 291 24.33 -47.38 18.00
CA ASP A 291 22.86 -47.32 18.20
C ASP A 291 22.36 -45.91 18.64
N GLU A 292 23.17 -44.87 18.41
CA GLU A 292 22.84 -43.50 18.76
C GLU A 292 22.03 -42.83 17.65
N LYS A 293 20.90 -42.21 18.03
CA LYS A 293 20.03 -41.44 17.14
C LYS A 293 20.74 -40.18 16.65
N VAL A 294 20.65 -39.91 15.35
CA VAL A 294 21.23 -38.74 14.69
C VAL A 294 20.11 -37.79 14.27
N PHE A 295 20.16 -36.56 14.75
CA PHE A 295 19.16 -35.52 14.48
C PHE A 295 19.73 -34.41 13.59
N LEU A 296 18.93 -33.96 12.62
CA LEU A 296 19.13 -32.69 11.93
C LEU A 296 18.40 -31.61 12.74
N LYS A 297 19.08 -30.50 13.05
CA LYS A 297 18.54 -29.35 13.80
C LYS A 297 18.97 -28.04 13.15
N GLN A 298 18.26 -26.96 13.46
CA GLN A 298 18.59 -25.60 13.03
C GLN A 298 19.07 -24.79 14.24
N GLY A 299 20.26 -24.17 14.12
CA GLY A 299 20.85 -23.30 15.13
C GLY A 299 21.08 -21.88 14.60
N PRO A 300 21.60 -20.96 15.43
CA PRO A 300 21.84 -19.56 15.04
C PRO A 300 22.85 -19.38 13.90
N TYR A 301 23.65 -20.41 13.61
CA TYR A 301 24.67 -20.42 12.54
C TYR A 301 24.31 -21.34 11.36
N GLY A 302 23.05 -21.80 11.27
CA GLY A 302 22.57 -22.69 10.20
C GLY A 302 22.25 -24.12 10.66
N TYR A 303 22.09 -25.03 9.70
CA TYR A 303 21.75 -26.43 9.95
C TYR A 303 22.96 -27.21 10.48
N TYR A 304 22.73 -28.02 11.53
CA TYR A 304 23.74 -28.87 12.13
C TYR A 304 23.18 -30.26 12.45
N ILE A 305 24.08 -31.24 12.47
CA ILE A 305 23.78 -32.60 12.86
C ILE A 305 24.23 -32.81 14.31
N GLN A 306 23.37 -33.46 15.10
CA GLN A 306 23.63 -33.80 16.49
C GLN A 306 23.45 -35.29 16.72
N VAL A 307 24.44 -35.92 17.38
CA VAL A 307 24.34 -37.32 17.81
C VAL A 307 23.83 -37.36 19.26
N GLY A 308 22.73 -38.08 19.48
CA GLY A 308 22.09 -38.26 20.80
C GLY A 308 21.06 -37.18 21.16
N GLU A 309 20.19 -37.52 22.13
CA GLU A 309 19.12 -36.65 22.65
C GLU A 309 19.64 -35.60 23.65
N ASP A 310 18.91 -34.49 23.80
CA ASP A 310 19.22 -33.39 24.73
C ASP A 310 19.11 -33.82 26.20
N ARG A 311 20.26 -34.14 26.81
CA ARG A 311 20.39 -34.42 28.25
C ARG A 311 21.10 -33.26 28.95
N LYS A 312 20.49 -32.73 30.01
CA LYS A 312 21.09 -31.67 30.85
C LYS A 312 22.43 -32.16 31.41
N GLY A 313 23.52 -31.47 31.05
CA GLY A 313 24.86 -31.70 31.60
C GLY A 313 25.85 -32.47 30.72
N ALA A 314 25.50 -32.86 29.49
CA ALA A 314 26.40 -33.55 28.57
C ALA A 314 26.76 -32.69 27.34
N SER A 315 28.04 -32.59 26.98
CA SER A 315 28.48 -32.00 25.72
C SER A 315 28.25 -33.00 24.58
N GLN A 316 27.24 -32.75 23.76
CA GLN A 316 26.95 -33.61 22.60
C GLN A 316 27.87 -33.26 21.44
N LYS A 317 28.22 -34.28 20.65
CA LYS A 317 28.95 -34.07 19.40
C LYS A 317 28.01 -33.44 18.37
N ARG A 318 28.39 -32.27 17.88
CA ARG A 318 27.68 -31.48 16.88
C ARG A 318 28.62 -31.20 15.72
N ALA A 319 28.13 -31.28 14.50
CA ALA A 319 28.88 -30.89 13.30
C ALA A 319 27.99 -30.03 12.40
N PRO A 320 28.50 -28.92 11.84
CA PRO A 320 27.79 -28.16 10.83
C PRO A 320 27.63 -29.00 9.56
N ILE A 321 26.52 -28.84 8.84
CA ILE A 321 26.23 -29.68 7.67
C ILE A 321 27.31 -29.58 6.57
N SER A 322 28.01 -28.43 6.50
CA SER A 322 29.11 -28.18 5.56
C SER A 322 30.35 -29.06 5.79
N GLU A 323 30.51 -29.64 6.98
CA GLU A 323 31.65 -30.49 7.33
C GLU A 323 31.29 -31.98 7.31
N VAL A 324 30.03 -32.34 7.03
CA VAL A 324 29.57 -33.73 7.06
C VAL A 324 29.64 -34.32 5.65
N ILE A 325 30.60 -35.24 5.45
CA ILE A 325 30.63 -36.10 4.27
C ILE A 325 29.61 -37.21 4.48
N ILE A 326 28.43 -37.08 3.87
CA ILE A 326 27.42 -38.14 3.86
C ILE A 326 27.83 -39.17 2.81
N THR A 327 28.43 -40.28 3.25
CA THR A 327 28.57 -41.46 2.40
C THR A 327 27.21 -42.15 2.37
N VAL A 328 26.46 -41.97 1.28
CA VAL A 328 25.23 -42.73 1.02
C VAL A 328 25.66 -44.17 0.72
N LEU A 329 25.30 -45.10 1.59
CA LEU A 329 25.36 -46.55 1.36
C LEU A 329 23.94 -47.09 1.17
#